data_AF-A0A9D8GVJ6-F1
#
_entry.id   AF-A0A9D8GVJ6-F1
#
_cell.length_a   1.000
_cell.length_b   1.000
_cell.length_c   1.000
_cell.angle_alpha   90.00
_cell.angle_beta   90.00
_cell.angle_gamma   90.00
#
_symmetry.space_group_name_H-M   'P 1'
#
loop_
_entity.id
_entity.type
_entity.pdbx_description
1 polymer ?
#
loop_
_entity_poly.entity_id
_entity_poly.type
_entity_poly.pdbx_seq_one_letter_code
_entity_poly.pdbx_strand_id
1 'polypeptide(L)'
;MSAVDRLIVQTVPRAHLLALLAGGRLVELQVARRDRPSIVDGIFLGRLERVLPELDAAFVDIGIGRSGFLRAEDRAGLDAWPAAGAPLVVQVRADTGGDKGPRLTMNIAVTGRYLVFHPAGQGLGFSRRIEGESERERLAGAVSGLLDGGTVVRTAAQGASTEPLRADALRLAERWEPIRRAALASAAPADLTADIAGERDPVARALRDHGAALDEVVLDDRWRARALQEEMDRHRESIRVRWHNGPMPAFDIDDVAGQIEAALAPRIVLDSGVELLFEPGETLVAIDVDSASAGGRQGRAPRRAVDVNMEAVPEIARQLRLRNLAGTVVVDFVNMRSAFDRDKVQAALAAELARDPASAQVYGFTRLGLCELTRARRGPPLARQLEALDREDANA
;
A
#
# COMPACT_ATOMS: atom_id res chain seq x y z
N MET A 1 -8.41 -11.14 -6.75
CA MET A 1 -6.95 -11.19 -7.08
C MET A 1 -6.20 -12.24 -6.26
N SER A 2 -5.22 -12.94 -6.87
CA SER A 2 -4.23 -13.81 -6.23
C SER A 2 -3.29 -13.04 -5.31
N ALA A 3 -2.64 -13.73 -4.37
CA ALA A 3 -1.62 -13.13 -3.52
C ALA A 3 -0.36 -12.78 -4.35
N VAL A 4 0.36 -11.75 -3.95
CA VAL A 4 1.61 -11.34 -4.60
C VAL A 4 2.67 -12.39 -4.30
N ASP A 5 3.18 -13.05 -5.34
CA ASP A 5 4.16 -14.14 -5.25
C ASP A 5 5.57 -13.70 -5.67
N ARG A 6 5.70 -12.61 -6.44
CA ARG A 6 7.00 -12.11 -6.91
C ARG A 6 7.10 -10.60 -6.80
N LEU A 7 8.28 -10.14 -6.38
CA LEU A 7 8.69 -8.73 -6.40
C LEU A 7 9.89 -8.57 -7.35
N ILE A 8 9.77 -7.71 -8.35
CA ILE A 8 10.87 -7.36 -9.25
C ILE A 8 11.24 -5.90 -9.02
N VAL A 9 12.51 -5.65 -8.73
CA VAL A 9 13.05 -4.31 -8.45
C VAL A 9 14.00 -3.92 -9.57
N GLN A 10 13.66 -2.84 -10.27
CA GLN A 10 14.53 -2.20 -11.25
C GLN A 10 15.02 -0.86 -10.71
N THR A 11 16.33 -0.67 -10.69
CA THR A 11 16.98 0.55 -10.24
C THR A 11 17.27 1.45 -11.43
N VAL A 12 16.66 2.62 -11.42
CA VAL A 12 16.93 3.70 -12.38
C VAL A 12 17.71 4.82 -11.66
N PRO A 13 18.34 5.78 -12.36
CA PRO A 13 19.22 6.78 -11.75
C PRO A 13 18.60 7.48 -10.53
N ARG A 14 17.32 7.90 -10.60
CA ARG A 14 16.65 8.66 -9.53
C ARG A 14 15.60 7.89 -8.73
N ALA A 15 15.35 6.62 -9.04
CA ALA A 15 14.29 5.86 -8.38
C ALA A 15 14.57 4.35 -8.35
N HIS A 16 13.85 3.65 -7.46
CA HIS A 16 13.64 2.21 -7.53
C HIS A 16 12.19 1.99 -7.97
N LEU A 17 12.02 1.20 -9.03
CA LEU A 17 10.73 0.75 -9.52
C LEU A 17 10.49 -0.66 -8.98
N LEU A 18 9.44 -0.82 -8.16
CA LEU A 18 9.09 -2.08 -7.53
C LEU A 18 7.81 -2.61 -8.17
N ALA A 19 7.94 -3.65 -8.99
CA ALA A 19 6.83 -4.35 -9.61
C ALA A 19 6.41 -5.54 -8.73
N LEU A 20 5.17 -5.53 -8.27
CA LEU A 20 4.55 -6.60 -7.50
C LEU A 20 3.71 -7.43 -8.48
N LEU A 21 4.02 -8.73 -8.58
CA LEU A 21 3.35 -9.66 -9.49
C LEU A 21 2.58 -10.71 -8.69
N ALA A 22 1.49 -11.20 -9.31
CA ALA A 22 0.74 -12.34 -8.84
C ALA A 22 0.51 -13.28 -10.02
N GLY A 23 1.17 -14.44 -10.04
CA GLY A 23 1.10 -15.41 -11.14
C GLY A 23 1.60 -14.84 -12.47
N GLY A 24 2.69 -14.06 -12.45
CA GLY A 24 3.25 -13.40 -13.63
C GLY A 24 2.51 -12.14 -14.10
N ARG A 25 1.39 -11.78 -13.45
CA ARG A 25 0.63 -10.56 -13.77
C ARG A 25 1.00 -9.42 -12.85
N LEU A 26 1.37 -8.28 -13.40
CA LEU A 26 1.65 -7.05 -12.67
C LEU A 26 0.37 -6.54 -11.99
N VAL A 27 0.39 -6.49 -10.65
CA VAL A 27 -0.76 -6.05 -9.85
C VAL A 27 -0.57 -4.67 -9.23
N GLU A 28 0.67 -4.27 -8.98
CA GLU A 28 1.01 -2.97 -8.40
C GLU A 28 2.43 -2.58 -8.82
N LEU A 29 2.63 -1.29 -9.09
CA LEU A 29 3.94 -0.72 -9.37
C LEU A 29 4.17 0.44 -8.39
N GLN A 30 5.25 0.38 -7.63
CA GLN A 30 5.64 1.43 -6.70
C GLN A 30 6.88 2.16 -7.22
N VAL A 31 6.79 3.48 -7.31
CA VAL A 31 7.92 4.33 -7.69
C VAL A 31 8.51 4.95 -6.42
N ALA A 32 9.67 4.45 -6.02
CA ALA A 32 10.37 4.94 -4.83
C ALA A 32 11.54 5.84 -5.23
N ARG A 33 11.34 7.16 -5.11
CA ARG A 33 12.35 8.16 -5.42
C ARG A 33 13.56 8.07 -4.47
N ARG A 34 14.76 8.11 -5.04
CA ARG A 34 16.05 8.06 -4.31
C ARG A 34 16.44 9.44 -3.77
N ASP A 35 16.11 10.48 -4.51
CA ASP A 35 16.40 11.87 -4.16
C ASP A 35 15.39 12.47 -3.17
N ARG A 36 14.21 11.86 -3.06
CA ARG A 36 13.16 12.22 -2.11
C ARG A 36 12.61 10.96 -1.43
N PRO A 37 13.35 10.37 -0.48
CA PRO A 37 12.88 9.21 0.28
C PRO A 37 11.56 9.53 0.99
N SER A 38 10.64 8.57 1.00
CA SER A 38 9.37 8.72 1.70
C SER A 38 9.59 8.84 3.21
N ILE A 39 8.97 9.85 3.81
CA ILE A 39 8.90 10.00 5.27
C ILE A 39 7.71 9.26 5.88
N VAL A 40 6.81 8.70 5.06
CA VAL A 40 5.62 7.98 5.52
C VAL A 40 6.06 6.78 6.37
N ASP A 41 5.34 6.54 7.46
CA ASP A 41 5.65 5.58 8.53
C ASP A 41 6.89 5.89 9.36
N GLY A 42 7.70 6.90 8.99
CA GLY A 42 8.82 7.38 9.78
C GLY A 42 8.37 7.89 11.14
N ILE A 43 9.19 7.62 12.16
CA ILE A 43 8.94 8.00 13.55
C ILE A 43 9.94 9.10 13.92
N PHE A 44 9.41 10.19 14.47
CA PHE A 44 10.14 11.40 14.79
C PHE A 44 9.90 11.78 16.25
N LEU A 45 10.90 12.42 16.84
CA LEU A 45 10.73 13.21 18.05
C LEU A 45 10.44 14.64 17.62
N GLY A 46 9.17 15.01 17.56
CA GLY A 46 8.72 16.34 17.17
C GLY A 46 8.63 17.31 18.36
N ARG A 47 8.52 18.60 18.07
CA ARG A 47 8.29 19.67 19.03
C ARG A 47 6.88 20.24 18.82
N LEU A 48 6.05 20.21 19.85
CA LEU A 48 4.72 20.83 19.80
C LEU A 48 4.88 22.34 19.60
N GLU A 49 4.45 22.89 18.47
CA GLU A 49 4.56 24.34 18.20
C GLU A 49 3.37 25.09 18.78
N ARG A 50 2.16 24.66 18.42
CA ARG A 50 0.91 25.29 18.86
C ARG A 50 -0.25 24.31 18.81
N VAL A 51 -1.20 24.54 19.69
CA VAL A 51 -2.51 23.87 19.72
C VAL A 51 -3.53 24.75 19.01
N LEU A 52 -4.42 24.13 18.25
CA LEU A 52 -5.52 24.75 17.52
C LEU A 52 -6.84 24.19 18.07
N PRO A 53 -7.42 24.81 19.11
CA PRO A 53 -8.65 24.31 19.73
C PRO A 53 -9.82 24.20 18.74
N GLU A 54 -9.92 25.12 17.79
CA GLU A 54 -11.00 25.14 16.78
C GLU A 54 -10.97 23.94 15.82
N LEU A 55 -9.81 23.29 15.67
CA LEU A 55 -9.61 22.16 14.77
C LEU A 55 -9.40 20.84 15.51
N ASP A 56 -9.50 20.86 16.85
CA ASP A 56 -9.11 19.74 17.73
C ASP A 56 -7.76 19.14 17.30
N ALA A 57 -6.75 20.00 17.11
CA ALA A 57 -5.49 19.60 16.52
C ALA A 57 -4.32 20.42 17.06
N ALA A 58 -3.11 20.02 16.67
CA ALA A 58 -1.87 20.70 16.97
C ALA A 58 -0.91 20.65 15.78
N PHE A 59 -0.06 21.68 15.69
CA PHE A 59 1.09 21.69 14.80
C PHE A 59 2.33 21.22 15.56
N VAL A 60 3.07 20.31 14.94
CA VAL A 60 4.29 19.72 15.49
C VAL A 60 5.42 19.87 14.48
N ASP A 61 6.51 20.50 14.89
CA ASP A 61 7.74 20.54 14.10
C ASP A 61 8.48 19.22 14.21
N ILE A 62 8.76 18.59 13.07
CA ILE A 62 9.55 17.33 12.99
C ILE A 62 10.87 17.54 12.23
N GLY A 63 11.27 18.80 11.97
CA GLY A 63 12.57 19.12 11.37
C GLY A 63 12.64 19.01 9.85
N ILE A 64 11.49 18.99 9.16
CA ILE A 64 11.42 18.84 7.70
C ILE A 64 11.05 20.14 6.96
N GLY A 65 11.08 21.28 7.66
CA GLY A 65 10.78 22.62 7.09
C GLY A 65 9.29 22.96 6.96
N ARG A 66 8.38 22.06 7.33
CA ARG A 66 6.93 22.29 7.39
C ARG A 66 6.32 21.58 8.60
N SER A 67 5.42 22.26 9.31
CA SER A 67 4.80 21.75 10.54
C SER A 67 3.81 20.63 10.23
N GLY A 68 3.98 19.46 10.85
CA GLY A 68 3.04 18.36 10.73
C GLY A 68 1.75 18.61 11.51
N PHE A 69 0.65 18.04 11.03
CA PHE A 69 -0.69 18.21 11.58
C PHE A 69 -1.07 16.97 12.40
N LEU A 70 -1.27 17.14 13.72
CA LEU A 70 -1.62 16.09 14.67
C LEU A 70 -3.03 16.34 15.22
N ARG A 71 -3.96 15.41 15.03
CA ARG A 71 -5.34 15.52 15.56
C ARG A 71 -5.43 15.06 17.01
N ALA A 72 -6.44 15.55 17.74
CA ALA A 72 -6.70 15.15 19.12
C ALA A 72 -7.04 13.66 19.22
N GLU A 73 -7.72 13.06 18.23
CA GLU A 73 -7.97 11.60 18.18
C GLU A 73 -6.68 10.78 18.13
N ASP A 74 -5.59 11.40 17.67
CA ASP A 74 -4.30 10.77 17.41
C ASP A 74 -3.30 10.94 18.56
N ARG A 75 -3.71 11.46 19.73
CA ARG A 75 -2.84 11.81 20.88
C ARG A 75 -2.50 10.67 21.85
N ALA A 76 -2.66 9.41 21.42
CA ALA A 76 -2.30 8.21 22.20
C ALA A 76 -2.78 8.20 23.67
N GLY A 77 -4.01 8.66 23.90
CA GLY A 77 -4.64 8.63 25.23
C GLY A 77 -4.29 9.79 26.16
N LEU A 78 -3.57 10.83 25.70
CA LEU A 78 -3.41 12.05 26.49
C LEU A 78 -4.76 12.76 26.69
N ASP A 79 -5.09 13.14 27.92
CA ASP A 79 -6.34 13.86 28.23
C ASP A 79 -6.33 15.29 27.67
N ALA A 80 -5.18 15.95 27.72
CA ALA A 80 -4.96 17.32 27.29
C ALA A 80 -3.64 17.45 26.52
N TRP A 81 -3.54 18.50 25.70
CA TRP A 81 -2.30 18.84 25.02
C TRP A 81 -1.24 19.31 26.03
N PRO A 82 0.02 18.87 25.89
CA PRO A 82 1.09 19.41 26.70
C PRO A 82 1.38 20.87 26.31
N ALA A 83 2.24 21.53 27.10
CA ALA A 83 2.65 22.89 26.82
C ALA A 83 3.39 23.00 25.46
N ALA A 84 3.26 24.15 24.80
CA ALA A 84 4.04 24.45 23.61
C ALA A 84 5.55 24.30 23.92
N GLY A 85 6.28 23.75 22.96
CA GLY A 85 7.68 23.35 23.09
C GLY A 85 7.90 21.92 23.61
N ALA A 86 6.86 21.23 24.10
CA ALA A 86 7.01 19.86 24.59
C ALA A 86 7.44 18.88 23.47
N PRO A 87 8.36 17.96 23.77
CA PRO A 87 8.73 16.91 22.84
C PRO A 87 7.62 15.86 22.73
N LEU A 88 7.31 15.43 21.51
CA LEU A 88 6.29 14.44 21.20
C LEU A 88 6.87 13.39 20.26
N VAL A 89 6.77 12.10 20.62
CA VAL A 89 7.05 11.02 19.67
C VAL A 89 5.85 10.89 18.73
N VAL A 90 6.09 11.08 17.44
CA VAL A 90 5.05 11.09 16.40
C VAL A 90 5.48 10.23 15.21
N GLN A 91 4.51 9.61 14.56
CA GLN A 91 4.67 8.86 13.33
C GLN A 91 3.95 9.56 12.19
N VAL A 92 4.58 9.63 11.01
CA VAL A 92 3.96 10.17 9.80
C VAL A 92 2.98 9.15 9.23
N ARG A 93 1.69 9.49 9.20
CA ARG A 93 0.64 8.65 8.59
C ARG A 93 0.47 8.90 7.10
N ALA A 94 0.65 10.14 6.68
CA ALA A 94 0.53 10.52 5.28
C ALA A 94 1.36 11.77 5.01
N ASP A 95 2.03 11.79 3.85
CA ASP A 95 2.63 12.99 3.31
C ASP A 95 1.66 13.63 2.31
N THR A 96 1.12 14.80 2.65
CA THR A 96 0.15 15.51 1.83
C THR A 96 0.76 16.26 0.65
N GLY A 97 2.10 16.37 0.59
CA GLY A 97 2.82 17.16 -0.40
C GLY A 97 2.52 18.67 -0.34
N GLY A 98 3.25 19.44 -1.17
CA GLY A 98 3.11 20.90 -1.26
C GLY A 98 3.40 21.62 0.06
N ASP A 99 2.72 22.75 0.27
CA ASP A 99 2.91 23.61 1.45
C ASP A 99 2.28 23.03 2.74
N LYS A 100 1.43 22.00 2.61
CA LYS A 100 0.81 21.33 3.76
C LYS A 100 1.81 20.35 4.37
N GLY A 101 2.05 20.47 5.67
CA GLY A 101 2.84 19.50 6.40
C GLY A 101 2.14 18.14 6.55
N PRO A 102 2.91 17.09 6.88
CA PRO A 102 2.40 15.72 6.93
C PRO A 102 1.35 15.53 8.01
N ARG A 103 0.47 14.53 7.83
CA ARG A 103 -0.42 14.07 8.89
C ARG A 103 0.38 13.20 9.88
N LEU A 104 0.26 13.51 11.16
CA LEU A 104 0.97 12.83 12.24
C LEU A 104 0.01 12.04 13.13
N THR A 105 0.56 11.07 13.85
CA THR A 105 -0.09 10.39 14.98
C THR A 105 0.89 10.16 16.11
N MET A 106 0.42 10.16 17.36
CA MET A 106 1.18 9.63 18.51
C MET A 106 0.90 8.14 18.73
N ASN A 107 -0.09 7.56 18.05
CA ASN A 107 -0.37 6.13 18.07
C ASN A 107 0.67 5.38 17.23
N ILE A 108 1.89 5.27 17.76
CA ILE A 108 3.04 4.65 17.08
C ILE A 108 2.72 3.20 16.73
N ALA A 109 2.99 2.82 15.48
CA ALA A 109 2.78 1.49 14.95
C ALA A 109 4.07 1.00 14.28
N VAL A 110 4.72 0.03 14.90
CA VAL A 110 5.90 -0.66 14.35
C VAL A 110 5.37 -1.91 13.63
N THR A 111 5.39 -1.89 12.30
CA THR A 111 4.69 -2.89 11.47
C THR A 111 5.61 -4.03 11.06
N GLY A 112 5.30 -5.26 11.46
CA GLY A 112 5.94 -6.50 11.03
C GLY A 112 5.10 -7.16 9.95
N ARG A 113 5.48 -8.34 9.46
CA ARG A 113 4.71 -9.03 8.40
C ARG A 113 3.39 -9.57 8.90
N TYR A 114 3.41 -10.13 10.10
CA TYR A 114 2.29 -10.81 10.73
C TYR A 114 1.71 -9.98 11.87
N LEU A 115 2.52 -9.14 12.52
CA LEU A 115 2.14 -8.40 13.71
C LEU A 115 2.32 -6.90 13.49
N VAL A 116 1.51 -6.09 14.17
CA VAL A 116 1.76 -4.65 14.36
C VAL A 116 1.93 -4.41 15.85
N PHE A 117 3.05 -3.81 16.23
CA PHE A 117 3.36 -3.49 17.62
C PHE A 117 3.06 -2.02 17.91
N HIS A 118 2.34 -1.79 19.01
CA HIS A 118 1.97 -0.49 19.54
C HIS A 118 2.62 -0.32 20.93
N PRO A 119 3.78 0.32 21.04
CA PRO A 119 4.54 0.39 22.29
C PRO A 119 3.78 1.01 23.47
N ALA A 120 2.95 2.03 23.21
CA ALA A 120 2.13 2.69 24.23
C ALA A 120 0.73 2.06 24.37
N GLY A 121 0.39 1.08 23.53
CA GLY A 121 -0.89 0.38 23.56
C GLY A 121 -0.91 -0.76 24.59
N GLN A 122 -2.06 -1.42 24.71
CA GLN A 122 -2.23 -2.59 25.56
C GLN A 122 -3.10 -3.65 24.87
N GLY A 123 -2.93 -4.90 25.28
CA GLY A 123 -3.75 -6.02 24.84
C GLY A 123 -3.44 -6.52 23.43
N LEU A 124 -4.21 -7.53 23.03
CA LEU A 124 -4.11 -8.18 21.73
C LEU A 124 -5.35 -7.86 20.89
N GLY A 125 -5.14 -7.31 19.70
CA GLY A 125 -6.17 -7.08 18.69
C GLY A 125 -5.97 -7.96 17.46
N PHE A 126 -6.98 -8.01 16.61
CA PHE A 126 -6.95 -8.77 15.36
C PHE A 126 -7.43 -7.91 14.19
N SER A 127 -6.85 -8.14 13.02
CA SER A 127 -7.41 -7.65 11.77
C SER A 127 -8.86 -8.11 11.63
N ARG A 128 -9.73 -7.19 11.17
CA ARG A 128 -11.15 -7.47 10.90
C ARG A 128 -11.37 -8.60 9.88
N ARG A 129 -10.36 -8.89 9.05
CA ARG A 129 -10.42 -9.93 8.01
C ARG A 129 -10.04 -11.33 8.50
N ILE A 130 -9.49 -11.46 9.71
CA ILE A 130 -9.29 -12.78 10.32
C ILE A 130 -10.66 -13.17 10.87
N GLU A 131 -11.22 -14.27 10.40
CA GLU A 131 -12.53 -14.79 10.83
C GLU A 131 -12.36 -16.15 11.51
N GLY A 132 -13.29 -16.49 12.40
CA GLY A 132 -13.27 -17.76 13.14
C GLY A 132 -12.61 -17.66 14.52
N GLU A 133 -13.35 -18.05 15.55
CA GLU A 133 -12.90 -17.95 16.94
C GLU A 133 -11.69 -18.85 17.22
N SER A 134 -11.70 -20.08 16.71
CA SER A 134 -10.61 -21.03 16.90
C SER A 134 -9.27 -20.52 16.35
N GLU A 135 -9.29 -19.81 15.21
CA GLU A 135 -8.07 -19.24 14.64
C GLU A 135 -7.57 -18.04 15.46
N ARG A 136 -8.48 -17.19 15.96
CA ARG A 136 -8.10 -16.10 16.87
C ARG A 136 -7.49 -16.63 18.15
N GLU A 137 -8.06 -17.68 18.75
CA GLU A 137 -7.56 -18.29 19.98
C GLU A 137 -6.16 -18.89 19.77
N ARG A 138 -5.95 -19.62 18.67
CA ARG A 138 -4.64 -20.18 18.29
C ARG A 138 -3.58 -19.09 18.14
N LEU A 139 -3.91 -18.03 17.39
CA LEU A 139 -3.02 -16.89 17.16
C LEU A 139 -2.75 -16.12 18.46
N ALA A 140 -3.75 -15.98 19.34
CA ALA A 140 -3.58 -15.39 20.66
C ALA A 140 -2.57 -16.15 21.51
N GLY A 141 -2.71 -17.48 21.59
CA GLY A 141 -1.77 -18.33 22.32
C GLY A 141 -0.33 -18.26 21.77
N ALA A 142 -0.17 -18.03 20.47
CA ALA A 142 1.13 -17.91 19.82
C ALA A 142 1.84 -16.57 20.11
N VAL A 143 1.08 -15.48 20.27
CA VAL A 143 1.59 -14.10 20.27
C VAL A 143 1.56 -13.44 21.65
N SER A 144 0.67 -13.88 22.53
CA SER A 144 0.49 -13.28 23.86
C SER A 144 1.78 -13.29 24.66
N GLY A 145 2.14 -12.14 25.23
CA GLY A 145 3.34 -11.97 26.07
C GLY A 145 4.67 -11.94 25.30
N LEU A 146 4.67 -11.95 23.97
CA LEU A 146 5.92 -11.80 23.19
C LEU A 146 6.44 -10.36 23.15
N LEU A 147 5.58 -9.38 23.36
CA LEU A 147 5.87 -7.96 23.26
C LEU A 147 5.23 -7.20 24.43
N ASP A 148 6.00 -6.29 25.02
CA ASP A 148 5.54 -5.42 26.10
C ASP A 148 4.82 -4.19 25.53
N GLY A 149 3.55 -4.37 25.17
CA GLY A 149 2.67 -3.33 24.64
C GLY A 149 1.49 -3.91 23.86
N GLY A 150 0.77 -3.05 23.15
CA GLY A 150 -0.35 -3.46 22.32
C GLY A 150 0.13 -4.20 21.08
N THR A 151 -0.53 -5.31 20.72
CA THR A 151 -0.19 -6.07 19.50
C THR A 151 -1.43 -6.30 18.67
N VAL A 152 -1.34 -6.08 17.35
CA VAL A 152 -2.42 -6.40 16.41
C VAL A 152 -1.96 -7.48 15.44
N VAL A 153 -2.72 -8.58 15.36
CA VAL A 153 -2.46 -9.68 14.43
C VAL A 153 -3.00 -9.34 13.04
N ARG A 154 -2.12 -9.25 12.03
CA ARG A 154 -2.45 -8.93 10.63
C ARG A 154 -3.05 -10.13 9.92
N THR A 155 -3.80 -9.88 8.84
CA THR A 155 -4.41 -10.93 8.01
C THR A 155 -3.40 -11.94 7.47
N ALA A 156 -2.15 -11.52 7.23
CA ALA A 156 -1.05 -12.39 6.82
C ALA A 156 -0.73 -13.52 7.82
N ALA A 157 -1.11 -13.37 9.10
CA ALA A 157 -0.89 -14.37 10.14
C ALA A 157 -1.84 -15.56 10.04
N GLN A 158 -2.93 -15.44 9.28
CA GLN A 158 -3.93 -16.48 9.17
C GLN A 158 -3.32 -17.76 8.57
N GLY A 159 -3.45 -18.88 9.29
CA GLY A 159 -2.84 -20.16 8.92
C GLY A 159 -1.32 -20.24 9.16
N ALA A 160 -0.65 -19.15 9.57
CA ALA A 160 0.77 -19.18 9.88
C ALA A 160 1.04 -19.98 11.16
N SER A 161 2.13 -20.75 11.18
CA SER A 161 2.57 -21.46 12.39
C SER A 161 3.12 -20.49 13.45
N THR A 162 3.37 -20.99 14.66
CA THR A 162 3.84 -20.18 15.78
C THR A 162 5.25 -19.58 15.55
N GLU A 163 6.11 -20.26 14.80
CA GLU A 163 7.50 -19.87 14.60
C GLU A 163 7.65 -18.53 13.82
N PRO A 164 7.01 -18.34 12.65
CA PRO A 164 7.02 -17.04 11.95
C PRO A 164 6.49 -15.88 12.80
N LEU A 165 5.47 -16.12 13.64
CA LEU A 165 4.89 -15.09 14.52
C LEU A 165 5.87 -14.66 15.60
N ARG A 166 6.58 -15.63 16.22
CA ARG A 166 7.62 -15.34 17.21
C ARG A 166 8.80 -14.62 16.59
N ALA A 167 9.24 -15.04 15.41
CA ALA A 167 10.30 -14.35 14.68
C ALA A 167 9.91 -12.91 14.35
N ASP A 168 8.65 -12.66 13.98
CA ASP A 168 8.15 -11.31 13.71
C ASP A 168 8.10 -10.43 14.95
N ALA A 169 7.66 -10.98 16.09
CA ALA A 169 7.70 -10.28 17.36
C ALA A 169 9.13 -9.88 17.76
N LEU A 170 10.10 -10.78 17.62
CA LEU A 170 11.51 -10.47 17.89
C LEU A 170 12.02 -9.33 17.01
N ARG A 171 11.76 -9.38 15.70
CA ARG A 171 12.13 -8.30 14.76
C ARG A 171 11.50 -6.96 15.14
N LEU A 172 10.24 -6.97 15.60
CA LEU A 172 9.55 -5.78 16.06
C LEU A 172 10.22 -5.16 17.30
N ALA A 173 10.60 -6.00 18.27
CA ALA A 173 11.32 -5.56 19.46
C ALA A 173 12.72 -5.01 19.12
N GLU A 174 13.49 -5.74 18.30
CA GLU A 174 14.82 -5.32 17.82
C GLU A 174 14.78 -3.99 17.09
N ARG A 175 13.70 -3.72 16.34
CA ARG A 175 13.52 -2.46 15.63
C ARG A 175 13.04 -1.32 16.53
N TRP A 176 12.20 -1.61 17.52
CA TRP A 176 11.69 -0.60 18.45
C TRP A 176 12.75 -0.10 19.42
N GLU A 177 13.64 -0.97 19.90
CA GLU A 177 14.58 -0.61 20.97
C GLU A 177 15.55 0.53 20.60
N PRO A 178 16.15 0.59 19.39
CA PRO A 178 16.91 1.75 18.95
C PRO A 178 16.08 3.04 18.89
N ILE A 179 14.84 2.99 18.41
CA ILE A 179 13.93 4.14 18.33
C ILE A 179 13.65 4.67 19.74
N ARG A 180 13.33 3.78 20.67
CA ARG A 180 13.05 4.11 22.07
C ARG A 180 14.26 4.78 22.73
N ARG A 181 15.46 4.23 22.53
CA ARG A 181 16.70 4.83 23.06
C ARG A 181 16.97 6.20 22.45
N ALA A 182 16.82 6.35 21.14
CA ALA A 182 17.00 7.62 20.45
C ALA A 182 16.00 8.68 20.93
N ALA A 183 14.74 8.31 21.17
CA ALA A 183 13.71 9.22 21.69
C ALA A 183 14.07 9.79 23.08
N LEU A 184 14.74 9.01 23.92
CA LEU A 184 15.18 9.42 25.26
C LEU A 184 16.48 10.24 25.25
N ALA A 185 17.34 10.05 24.24
CA ALA A 185 18.65 10.66 24.18
C ALA A 185 18.71 11.93 23.31
N SER A 186 17.74 12.14 22.41
CA SER A 186 17.75 13.22 21.43
C SER A 186 16.97 14.45 21.90
N ALA A 187 17.31 15.62 21.36
CA ALA A 187 16.50 16.83 21.47
C ALA A 187 15.54 16.94 20.28
N ALA A 188 14.31 17.41 20.49
CA ALA A 188 13.37 17.67 19.41
C ALA A 188 13.74 18.95 18.62
N PRO A 189 13.59 18.99 17.29
CA PRO A 189 13.13 17.92 16.42
C PRO A 189 14.24 16.92 16.03
N ALA A 190 13.92 15.62 15.98
CA ALA A 190 14.84 14.58 15.50
C ALA A 190 14.09 13.46 14.76
N ASP A 191 14.75 12.89 13.76
CA ASP A 191 14.28 11.71 13.03
C ASP A 191 14.80 10.44 13.72
N LEU A 192 13.90 9.69 14.34
CA LEU A 192 14.27 8.51 15.13
C LEU A 192 14.46 7.26 14.27
N THR A 193 14.15 7.35 12.98
CA THR A 193 14.17 6.24 12.02
C THR A 193 15.20 6.39 10.92
N ALA A 194 15.86 7.55 10.83
CA ALA A 194 16.83 7.86 9.78
C ALA A 194 17.94 6.81 9.67
N ASP A 195 18.51 6.41 10.80
CA ASP A 195 19.67 5.51 10.88
C ASP A 195 19.29 4.03 11.05
N ILE A 196 17.99 3.71 10.99
CA ILE A 196 17.51 2.33 11.12
C ILE A 196 17.51 1.67 9.75
N ALA A 197 18.42 0.70 9.59
CA ALA A 197 18.54 -0.09 8.38
C ALA A 197 17.18 -0.68 7.98
N GLY A 198 16.80 -0.49 6.71
CA GLY A 198 15.56 -1.01 6.14
C GLY A 198 14.28 -0.25 6.50
N GLU A 199 14.30 0.75 7.39
CA GLU A 199 13.06 1.47 7.75
C GLU A 199 12.58 2.36 6.58
N ARG A 200 13.53 3.01 5.91
CA ARG A 200 13.30 3.85 4.72
C ARG A 200 13.49 3.13 3.39
N ASP A 201 13.87 1.85 3.41
CA ASP A 201 14.05 1.10 2.17
C ASP A 201 12.69 0.67 1.59
N PRO A 202 12.33 1.07 0.36
CA PRO A 202 11.11 0.63 -0.28
C PRO A 202 11.01 -0.89 -0.40
N VAL A 203 12.12 -1.61 -0.57
CA VAL A 203 12.11 -3.08 -0.68
C VAL A 203 11.72 -3.71 0.64
N ALA A 204 12.32 -3.27 1.75
CA ALA A 204 11.96 -3.72 3.09
C ALA A 204 10.50 -3.40 3.43
N ARG A 205 9.97 -2.25 3.00
CA ARG A 205 8.54 -1.92 3.12
C ARG A 205 7.67 -2.91 2.35
N ALA A 206 8.00 -3.19 1.09
CA ALA A 206 7.26 -4.15 0.26
C ALA A 206 7.27 -5.56 0.89
N LEU A 207 8.39 -5.98 1.48
CA LEU A 207 8.49 -7.24 2.22
C LEU A 207 7.63 -7.25 3.49
N ARG A 208 7.53 -6.13 4.21
CA ARG A 208 6.61 -6.02 5.36
C ARG A 208 5.15 -6.16 4.94
N ASP A 209 4.78 -5.67 3.77
CA ASP A 209 3.39 -5.65 3.30
C ASP A 209 2.97 -6.92 2.55
N HIS A 210 3.89 -7.54 1.82
CA HIS A 210 3.60 -8.67 0.92
C HIS A 210 4.41 -9.94 1.23
N GLY A 211 5.45 -9.85 2.07
CA GLY A 211 6.43 -10.93 2.28
C GLY A 211 5.90 -12.22 2.91
N ALA A 212 4.66 -12.26 3.38
CA ALA A 212 4.05 -13.53 3.83
C ALA A 212 3.66 -14.46 2.66
N ALA A 213 3.42 -13.90 1.46
CA ALA A 213 3.04 -14.65 0.27
C ALA A 213 4.08 -14.60 -0.85
N LEU A 214 5.15 -13.81 -0.68
CA LEU A 214 6.22 -13.70 -1.67
C LEU A 214 7.08 -14.97 -1.69
N ASP A 215 7.26 -15.53 -2.89
CA ASP A 215 8.16 -16.65 -3.16
C ASP A 215 9.55 -16.17 -3.60
N GLU A 216 9.61 -15.06 -4.35
CA GLU A 216 10.85 -14.57 -4.97
C GLU A 216 10.94 -13.04 -4.98
N VAL A 217 12.13 -12.51 -4.69
CA VAL A 217 12.52 -11.13 -4.95
C VAL A 217 13.66 -11.09 -5.96
N VAL A 218 13.47 -10.37 -7.05
CA VAL A 218 14.46 -10.17 -8.10
C VAL A 218 14.96 -8.74 -8.03
N LEU A 219 16.26 -8.53 -7.97
CA LEU A 219 16.87 -7.19 -7.97
C LEU A 219 17.97 -7.10 -9.01
N ASP A 220 18.05 -5.97 -9.72
CA ASP A 220 19.15 -5.66 -10.65
C ASP A 220 20.42 -5.12 -9.97
N ASP A 221 20.29 -4.60 -8.75
CA ASP A 221 21.41 -4.14 -7.94
C ASP A 221 22.03 -5.28 -7.12
N ARG A 222 23.30 -5.58 -7.41
CA ARG A 222 24.09 -6.65 -6.75
C ARG A 222 24.20 -6.47 -5.23
N TRP A 223 24.43 -5.24 -4.77
CA TRP A 223 24.66 -4.95 -3.36
C TRP A 223 23.37 -5.07 -2.57
N ARG A 224 22.26 -4.58 -3.13
CA ARG A 224 20.92 -4.77 -2.55
C ARG A 224 20.52 -6.24 -2.51
N ALA A 225 20.76 -6.99 -3.58
CA ALA A 225 20.46 -8.41 -3.62
C ALA A 225 21.23 -9.19 -2.54
N ARG A 226 22.52 -8.88 -2.37
CA ARG A 226 23.33 -9.49 -1.31
C ARG A 226 22.84 -9.12 0.08
N ALA A 227 22.61 -7.84 0.35
CA ALA A 227 22.14 -7.37 1.66
C ALA A 227 20.79 -8.00 2.02
N LEU A 228 19.88 -8.11 1.05
CA LEU A 228 18.60 -8.76 1.24
C LEU A 228 18.73 -10.26 1.50
N GLN A 229 19.58 -10.97 0.75
CA GLN A 229 19.84 -12.39 1.00
C GLN A 229 20.37 -12.62 2.42
N GLU A 230 21.32 -11.80 2.87
CA GLU A 230 21.85 -11.86 4.23
C GLU A 230 20.76 -11.60 5.29
N GLU A 231 19.79 -10.73 5.01
CA GLU A 231 18.62 -10.51 5.86
C GLU A 231 17.66 -11.71 5.88
N MET A 232 17.33 -12.29 4.71
CA MET A 232 16.47 -13.48 4.62
C MET A 232 17.11 -14.67 5.37
N ASP A 233 18.42 -14.87 5.21
CA ASP A 233 19.17 -15.93 5.90
C ASP A 233 19.18 -15.73 7.41
N ARG A 234 19.46 -14.50 7.87
CA ARG A 234 19.46 -14.13 9.30
C ARG A 234 18.12 -14.43 9.96
N HIS A 235 17.03 -14.21 9.24
CA HIS A 235 15.67 -14.41 9.74
C HIS A 235 15.04 -15.75 9.35
N ARG A 236 15.80 -16.64 8.68
CA ARG A 236 15.38 -17.97 8.21
C ARG A 236 14.11 -17.94 7.38
N GLU A 237 14.06 -17.00 6.46
CA GLU A 237 12.90 -16.83 5.60
C GLU A 237 13.03 -17.64 4.32
N SER A 238 11.91 -18.15 3.82
CA SER A 238 11.86 -18.98 2.61
C SER A 238 11.89 -18.19 1.30
N ILE A 239 11.89 -16.85 1.37
CA ILE A 239 11.85 -15.97 0.20
C ILE A 239 13.17 -16.10 -0.56
N ARG A 240 13.09 -16.48 -1.83
CA ARG A 240 14.27 -16.61 -2.69
C ARG A 240 14.71 -15.23 -3.17
N VAL A 241 15.97 -14.86 -2.95
CA VAL A 241 16.54 -13.63 -3.52
C VAL A 241 17.34 -13.96 -4.77
N ARG A 242 17.02 -13.30 -5.89
CA ARG A 242 17.73 -13.44 -7.16
C ARG A 242 18.36 -12.12 -7.55
N TRP A 243 19.68 -12.11 -7.71
CA TRP A 243 20.35 -11.03 -8.41
C TRP A 243 20.20 -11.24 -9.92
N HIS A 244 19.59 -10.26 -10.59
CA HIS A 244 19.48 -10.21 -12.05
C HIS A 244 20.68 -9.47 -12.62
N ASN A 245 21.50 -10.17 -13.39
CA ASN A 245 22.68 -9.65 -14.08
C ASN A 245 22.65 -9.93 -15.59
N GLY A 246 21.47 -10.23 -16.13
CA GLY A 246 21.28 -10.48 -17.55
C GLY A 246 21.46 -9.22 -18.40
N PRO A 247 21.64 -9.37 -19.73
CA PRO A 247 21.80 -8.23 -20.64
C PRO A 247 20.51 -7.42 -20.83
N MET A 248 19.35 -8.04 -20.61
CA MET A 248 18.05 -7.38 -20.66
C MET A 248 17.70 -6.75 -19.31
N PRO A 249 16.95 -5.63 -19.26
CA PRO A 249 16.45 -5.03 -18.02
C PRO A 249 15.67 -6.02 -17.14
N ALA A 250 15.61 -5.76 -15.83
CA ALA A 250 14.86 -6.63 -14.91
C ALA A 250 13.37 -6.66 -15.23
N PHE A 251 12.80 -5.56 -15.76
CA PHE A 251 11.39 -5.49 -16.14
C PHE A 251 11.03 -6.24 -17.42
N ASP A 252 11.99 -6.83 -18.12
CA ASP A 252 11.68 -7.74 -19.23
C ASP A 252 11.30 -9.15 -18.72
N ILE A 253 11.65 -9.46 -17.46
CA ILE A 253 11.16 -10.66 -16.78
C ILE A 253 9.64 -10.53 -16.63
N ASP A 254 8.91 -11.56 -17.06
CA ASP A 254 7.45 -11.60 -17.06
C ASP A 254 6.77 -10.45 -17.84
N ASP A 255 7.49 -9.81 -18.77
CA ASP A 255 6.99 -8.68 -19.56
C ASP A 255 6.40 -7.55 -18.69
N VAL A 256 7.05 -7.24 -17.56
CA VAL A 256 6.61 -6.13 -16.68
C VAL A 256 6.58 -4.81 -17.46
N ALA A 257 7.57 -4.55 -18.31
CA ALA A 257 7.61 -3.34 -19.14
C ALA A 257 6.37 -3.21 -20.05
N GLY A 258 6.03 -4.27 -20.81
CA GLY A 258 4.83 -4.28 -21.66
C GLY A 258 3.54 -4.17 -20.86
N GLN A 259 3.47 -4.80 -19.67
CA GLN A 259 2.32 -4.67 -18.77
C GLN A 259 2.15 -3.26 -18.21
N ILE A 260 3.24 -2.51 -17.98
CA ILE A 260 3.19 -1.10 -17.59
C ILE A 260 2.65 -0.25 -18.73
N GLU A 261 3.17 -0.42 -19.94
CA GLU A 261 2.71 0.31 -21.13
C GLU A 261 1.22 0.07 -21.38
N ALA A 262 0.78 -1.19 -21.36
CA ALA A 262 -0.62 -1.56 -21.48
C ALA A 262 -1.49 -0.98 -20.35
N ALA A 263 -0.95 -0.87 -19.13
CA ALA A 263 -1.64 -0.25 -18.01
C ALA A 263 -1.72 1.28 -18.11
N LEU A 264 -0.90 1.95 -18.93
CA LEU A 264 -1.00 3.39 -19.15
C LEU A 264 -1.92 3.73 -20.33
N ALA A 265 -2.21 2.76 -21.19
CA ALA A 265 -3.15 2.94 -22.30
C ALA A 265 -4.54 3.37 -21.77
N PRO A 266 -5.24 4.31 -22.44
CA PRO A 266 -6.58 4.71 -22.02
C PRO A 266 -7.59 3.57 -22.14
N ARG A 267 -7.44 2.72 -23.17
CA ARG A 267 -8.32 1.57 -23.43
C ARG A 267 -7.56 0.26 -23.17
N ILE A 268 -8.21 -0.67 -22.48
CA ILE A 268 -7.74 -2.04 -22.25
C ILE A 268 -8.72 -3.00 -22.89
N VAL A 269 -8.20 -4.00 -23.60
CA VAL A 269 -8.99 -5.07 -24.20
C VAL A 269 -8.63 -6.38 -23.48
N LEU A 270 -9.63 -7.02 -22.89
CA LEU A 270 -9.48 -8.36 -22.30
C LEU A 270 -9.45 -9.42 -23.40
N ASP A 271 -8.87 -10.60 -23.10
CA ASP A 271 -8.79 -11.73 -24.05
C ASP A 271 -10.16 -12.15 -24.61
N SER A 272 -11.23 -11.90 -23.86
CA SER A 272 -12.59 -12.20 -24.27
C SER A 272 -13.20 -11.18 -25.26
N GLY A 273 -12.54 -10.03 -25.44
CA GLY A 273 -13.01 -8.87 -26.22
C GLY A 273 -13.81 -7.85 -25.41
N VAL A 274 -13.86 -7.95 -24.08
CA VAL A 274 -14.40 -6.86 -23.25
C VAL A 274 -13.40 -5.70 -23.27
N GLU A 275 -13.91 -4.50 -23.51
CA GLU A 275 -13.13 -3.28 -23.59
C GLU A 275 -13.44 -2.37 -22.41
N LEU A 276 -12.40 -1.78 -21.85
CA LEU A 276 -12.45 -0.92 -20.68
C LEU A 276 -11.76 0.39 -21.03
N LEU A 277 -12.48 1.50 -20.99
CA LEU A 277 -11.93 2.83 -21.20
C LEU A 277 -11.80 3.54 -19.85
N PHE A 278 -10.59 4.00 -19.53
CA PHE A 278 -10.29 4.73 -18.31
C PHE A 278 -10.01 6.20 -18.63
N GLU A 279 -10.82 7.09 -18.09
CA GLU A 279 -10.74 8.54 -18.29
C GLU A 279 -10.51 9.26 -16.95
N PRO A 280 -9.25 9.37 -16.50
CA PRO A 280 -8.94 10.11 -15.29
C PRO A 280 -9.06 11.62 -15.52
N GLY A 281 -10.08 12.24 -14.92
CA GLY A 281 -10.26 13.69 -14.90
C GLY A 281 -9.58 14.36 -13.69
N GLU A 282 -9.76 15.68 -13.58
CA GLU A 282 -9.20 16.46 -12.46
C GLU A 282 -9.92 16.17 -11.13
N THR A 283 -11.24 16.00 -11.19
CA THR A 283 -12.12 15.87 -10.02
C THR A 283 -12.58 14.43 -9.78
N LEU A 284 -12.82 13.68 -10.85
CA LEU A 284 -13.29 12.31 -10.82
C LEU A 284 -12.65 11.46 -11.92
N VAL A 285 -12.74 10.15 -11.78
CA VAL A 285 -12.34 9.17 -12.79
C VAL A 285 -13.59 8.52 -13.36
N ALA A 286 -13.75 8.57 -14.68
CA ALA A 286 -14.78 7.82 -15.39
C ALA A 286 -14.19 6.52 -15.97
N ILE A 287 -14.94 5.44 -15.88
CA ILE A 287 -14.58 4.13 -16.44
C ILE A 287 -15.77 3.63 -17.23
N ASP A 288 -15.58 3.36 -18.51
CA ASP A 288 -16.61 2.83 -19.41
C ASP A 288 -16.31 1.36 -19.73
N VAL A 289 -17.35 0.53 -19.70
CA VAL A 289 -17.27 -0.91 -19.96
C VAL A 289 -18.09 -1.25 -21.19
N ASP A 290 -17.37 -1.65 -22.23
CA ASP A 290 -17.95 -2.12 -23.47
C ASP A 290 -17.73 -3.62 -23.63
N SER A 291 -18.69 -4.31 -24.22
CA SER A 291 -18.35 -5.51 -24.98
C SER A 291 -17.99 -5.04 -26.37
N ALA A 292 -16.72 -5.15 -26.81
CA ALA A 292 -16.48 -5.03 -28.23
C ALA A 292 -17.37 -6.08 -28.91
N SER A 293 -18.27 -5.64 -29.80
CA SER A 293 -18.64 -6.50 -30.90
C SER A 293 -17.32 -6.77 -31.60
N ALA A 294 -16.71 -7.94 -31.37
CA ALA A 294 -15.52 -8.35 -32.10
C ALA A 294 -15.79 -8.12 -33.59
N GLY A 295 -15.28 -7.02 -34.13
CA GLY A 295 -15.50 -6.65 -35.52
C GLY A 295 -14.95 -7.79 -36.36
N GLY A 296 -15.86 -8.55 -36.98
CA GLY A 296 -15.51 -9.45 -38.08
C GLY A 296 -15.27 -10.94 -37.77
N ARG A 297 -15.40 -11.45 -36.53
CA ARG A 297 -15.50 -12.92 -36.34
C ARG A 297 -16.98 -13.33 -36.33
N GLN A 298 -17.53 -13.55 -37.53
CA GLN A 298 -18.85 -14.15 -37.74
C GLN A 298 -19.02 -15.37 -36.81
N GLY A 299 -20.05 -15.36 -35.95
CA GLY A 299 -20.52 -16.58 -35.25
C GLY A 299 -20.53 -16.59 -33.72
N ARG A 300 -20.13 -15.52 -33.00
CA ARG A 300 -20.29 -15.48 -31.52
C ARG A 300 -21.66 -14.93 -31.12
N ALA A 301 -22.39 -15.68 -30.29
CA ALA A 301 -23.67 -15.28 -29.71
C ALA A 301 -23.52 -14.01 -28.83
N PRO A 302 -24.55 -13.16 -28.73
CA PRO A 302 -24.54 -12.00 -27.84
C PRO A 302 -24.31 -12.44 -26.39
N ARG A 303 -23.27 -11.89 -25.75
CA ARG A 303 -22.97 -12.13 -24.33
C ARG A 303 -23.98 -11.39 -23.45
N ARG A 304 -24.34 -11.95 -22.30
CA ARG A 304 -25.19 -11.23 -21.33
C ARG A 304 -24.38 -10.10 -20.70
N ALA A 305 -25.03 -8.95 -20.47
CA ALA A 305 -24.41 -7.78 -19.85
C ALA A 305 -23.74 -8.10 -18.50
N VAL A 306 -24.40 -8.89 -17.65
CA VAL A 306 -23.84 -9.31 -16.36
C VAL A 306 -22.54 -10.10 -16.51
N ASP A 307 -22.42 -10.94 -17.54
CA ASP A 307 -21.20 -11.76 -17.73
C ASP A 307 -20.03 -10.90 -18.20
N VAL A 308 -20.29 -9.88 -19.04
CA VAL A 308 -19.31 -8.87 -19.45
C VAL A 308 -18.84 -8.06 -18.24
N ASN A 309 -19.78 -7.54 -17.44
CA ASN A 309 -19.46 -6.72 -16.28
C ASN A 309 -18.72 -7.51 -15.18
N MET A 310 -19.09 -8.77 -14.96
CA MET A 310 -18.38 -9.64 -14.00
C MET A 310 -16.94 -9.92 -14.41
N GLU A 311 -16.64 -9.92 -15.72
CA GLU A 311 -15.28 -10.05 -16.24
C GLU A 311 -14.50 -8.74 -16.13
N ALA A 312 -15.16 -7.60 -16.31
CA ALA A 312 -14.59 -6.26 -16.15
C ALA A 312 -14.16 -5.97 -14.70
N VAL A 313 -14.93 -6.42 -13.71
CA VAL A 313 -14.74 -6.07 -12.29
C VAL A 313 -13.31 -6.30 -11.78
N PRO A 314 -12.69 -7.49 -11.93
CA PRO A 314 -11.33 -7.72 -11.47
C PRO A 314 -10.30 -6.82 -12.16
N GLU A 315 -10.51 -6.47 -13.43
CA GLU A 315 -9.60 -5.60 -14.16
C GLU A 315 -9.75 -4.14 -13.76
N ILE A 316 -10.97 -3.66 -13.53
CA ILE A 316 -11.23 -2.32 -12.96
C ILE A 316 -10.51 -2.18 -11.63
N ALA A 317 -10.71 -3.13 -10.70
CA ALA A 317 -10.06 -3.10 -9.40
C ALA A 317 -8.54 -3.13 -9.50
N ARG A 318 -7.98 -3.93 -10.42
CA ARG A 318 -6.53 -3.94 -10.67
C ARG A 318 -6.05 -2.59 -11.21
N GLN A 319 -6.68 -2.04 -12.23
CA GLN A 319 -6.23 -0.80 -12.88
C GLN A 319 -6.33 0.40 -11.95
N LEU A 320 -7.36 0.48 -11.12
CA LEU A 320 -7.45 1.49 -10.06
C LEU A 320 -6.22 1.46 -9.14
N ARG A 321 -5.76 0.25 -8.77
CA ARG A 321 -4.57 0.05 -7.96
C ARG A 321 -3.29 0.37 -8.72
N LEU A 322 -3.09 -0.26 -9.88
CA LEU A 322 -1.87 -0.17 -10.68
C LEU A 322 -1.60 1.25 -11.15
N ARG A 323 -2.63 1.96 -11.62
CA ARG A 323 -2.52 3.37 -12.06
C ARG A 323 -2.59 4.36 -10.89
N ASN A 324 -2.80 3.89 -9.67
CA ASN A 324 -3.07 4.69 -8.48
C ASN A 324 -4.17 5.75 -8.70
N LEU A 325 -5.27 5.35 -9.34
CA LEU A 325 -6.45 6.20 -9.54
C LEU A 325 -7.22 6.29 -8.23
N ALA A 326 -7.65 7.50 -7.87
CA ALA A 326 -8.21 7.78 -6.55
C ALA A 326 -9.14 9.00 -6.59
N GLY A 327 -9.90 9.19 -5.51
CA GLY A 327 -10.98 10.16 -5.41
C GLY A 327 -12.32 9.50 -5.76
N THR A 328 -13.22 10.30 -6.33
CA THR A 328 -14.50 9.83 -6.87
C THR A 328 -14.25 9.07 -8.16
N VAL A 329 -14.76 7.84 -8.24
CA VAL A 329 -14.70 6.99 -9.42
C VAL A 329 -16.13 6.59 -9.80
N VAL A 330 -16.44 6.69 -11.08
CA VAL A 330 -17.73 6.33 -11.65
C VAL A 330 -17.50 5.28 -12.73
N VAL A 331 -18.21 4.17 -12.65
CA VAL A 331 -18.13 3.07 -13.61
C VAL A 331 -19.45 2.95 -14.38
N ASP A 332 -19.41 3.17 -15.68
CA ASP A 332 -20.51 2.91 -16.62
C ASP A 332 -20.43 1.45 -17.07
N PHE A 333 -21.18 0.59 -16.40
CA PHE A 333 -21.26 -0.83 -16.74
C PHE A 333 -22.26 -1.05 -17.88
N VAL A 334 -22.06 -2.11 -18.68
CA VAL A 334 -23.03 -2.52 -19.70
C VAL A 334 -24.42 -2.66 -19.08
N ASN A 335 -25.42 -2.03 -19.70
CA ASN A 335 -26.75 -1.87 -19.13
C ASN A 335 -27.40 -3.20 -18.71
N MET A 336 -27.72 -3.30 -17.41
CA MET A 336 -28.37 -4.45 -16.78
C MET A 336 -29.82 -4.11 -16.39
N ARG A 337 -30.79 -4.84 -16.97
CA ARG A 337 -32.22 -4.66 -16.65
C ARG A 337 -32.56 -5.11 -15.23
N SER A 338 -31.99 -6.25 -14.80
CA SER A 338 -32.27 -6.88 -13.52
C SER A 338 -31.56 -6.17 -12.37
N ALA A 339 -32.30 -5.85 -11.29
CA ALA A 339 -31.71 -5.37 -10.05
C ALA A 339 -30.75 -6.40 -9.43
N PHE A 340 -31.11 -7.68 -9.52
CA PHE A 340 -30.27 -8.78 -9.05
C PHE A 340 -28.91 -8.83 -9.76
N ASP A 341 -28.87 -8.57 -11.08
CA ASP A 341 -27.61 -8.55 -11.82
C ASP A 341 -26.74 -7.35 -11.41
N ARG A 342 -27.36 -6.18 -11.16
CA ARG A 342 -26.67 -4.99 -10.63
C ARG A 342 -26.08 -5.25 -9.24
N ASP A 343 -26.87 -5.81 -8.34
CA ASP A 343 -26.43 -6.14 -6.98
C ASP A 343 -25.28 -7.15 -6.99
N LYS A 344 -25.33 -8.12 -7.91
CA LYS A 344 -24.24 -9.10 -8.12
C LYS A 344 -22.93 -8.43 -8.56
N VAL A 345 -22.97 -7.54 -9.54
CA VAL A 345 -21.78 -6.80 -10.02
C VAL A 345 -21.25 -5.86 -8.93
N GLN A 346 -22.12 -5.15 -8.23
CA GLN A 346 -21.75 -4.30 -7.10
C GLN A 346 -21.04 -5.08 -5.99
N ALA A 347 -21.60 -6.23 -5.60
CA ALA A 347 -21.00 -7.10 -4.58
C ALA A 347 -19.63 -7.64 -5.02
N ALA A 348 -19.49 -8.04 -6.28
CA ALA A 348 -18.22 -8.49 -6.83
C ALA A 348 -17.16 -7.37 -6.82
N LEU A 349 -17.54 -6.16 -7.22
CA LEU A 349 -16.65 -4.99 -7.20
C LEU A 349 -16.21 -4.64 -5.78
N ALA A 350 -17.14 -4.63 -4.82
CA ALA A 350 -16.83 -4.40 -3.42
C ALA A 350 -15.88 -5.47 -2.86
N ALA A 351 -16.06 -6.75 -3.22
CA ALA A 351 -15.21 -7.84 -2.78
C ALA A 351 -13.77 -7.75 -3.33
N GLU A 352 -13.59 -7.34 -4.58
CA GLU A 352 -12.25 -7.12 -5.16
C GLU A 352 -11.58 -5.88 -4.54
N LEU A 353 -12.31 -4.77 -4.37
CA LEU A 353 -11.78 -3.55 -3.75
C LEU A 353 -11.52 -3.69 -2.24
N ALA A 354 -12.18 -4.62 -1.54
CA ALA A 354 -11.87 -4.91 -0.13
C ALA A 354 -10.44 -5.43 0.09
N ARG A 355 -9.79 -5.92 -0.97
CA ARG A 355 -8.38 -6.36 -1.00
C ARG A 355 -7.42 -5.25 -1.43
N ASP A 356 -7.91 -4.05 -1.72
CA ASP A 356 -7.08 -2.90 -2.05
C ASP A 356 -6.36 -2.39 -0.79
N PRO A 357 -5.05 -2.11 -0.86
CA PRO A 357 -4.33 -1.43 0.20
C PRO A 357 -4.88 -0.02 0.50
N ALA A 358 -5.40 0.68 -0.51
CA ALA A 358 -6.11 1.94 -0.33
C ALA A 358 -7.55 1.66 0.09
N SER A 359 -8.03 2.37 1.13
CA SER A 359 -9.43 2.28 1.53
C SER A 359 -10.33 2.68 0.36
N ALA A 360 -11.25 1.79 0.00
CA ALA A 360 -12.24 2.02 -1.04
C ALA A 360 -13.64 1.69 -0.51
N GLN A 361 -14.64 2.44 -0.98
CA GLN A 361 -16.04 2.27 -0.63
C GLN A 361 -16.87 2.33 -1.90
N VAL A 362 -17.69 1.30 -2.13
CA VAL A 362 -18.65 1.24 -3.24
C VAL A 362 -20.01 1.65 -2.69
N TYR A 363 -20.64 2.67 -3.29
CA TYR A 363 -21.96 3.18 -2.90
C TYR A 363 -23.08 2.50 -3.68
N GLY A 364 -22.78 2.02 -4.90
CA GLY A 364 -23.71 1.29 -5.74
C GLY A 364 -24.18 2.07 -6.96
N PHE A 365 -25.29 1.65 -7.56
CA PHE A 365 -25.81 2.21 -8.80
C PHE A 365 -26.67 3.46 -8.58
N THR A 366 -26.40 4.50 -9.36
CA THR A 366 -27.22 5.71 -9.46
C THR A 366 -28.51 5.47 -10.25
N ARG A 367 -29.40 6.46 -10.25
CA ARG A 367 -30.59 6.46 -11.11
C ARG A 367 -30.26 6.48 -12.61
N LEU A 368 -29.07 6.92 -12.99
CA LEU A 368 -28.59 6.93 -14.37
C LEU A 368 -27.94 5.61 -14.79
N GLY A 369 -27.79 4.65 -13.87
CA GLY A 369 -27.17 3.35 -14.16
C GLY A 369 -25.65 3.31 -13.96
N LEU A 370 -25.04 4.40 -13.49
CA LEU A 370 -23.61 4.48 -13.18
C LEU A 370 -23.32 3.92 -11.78
N CYS A 371 -22.26 3.16 -11.60
CA CYS A 371 -21.83 2.66 -10.31
C CYS A 371 -20.80 3.62 -9.67
N GLU A 372 -21.07 4.10 -8.47
CA GLU A 372 -20.25 5.07 -7.75
C GLU A 372 -19.39 4.42 -6.68
N LEU A 373 -18.13 4.85 -6.59
CA LEU A 373 -17.22 4.48 -5.52
C LEU A 373 -16.23 5.61 -5.20
N THR A 374 -15.67 5.57 -3.99
CA THR A 374 -14.54 6.42 -3.61
C THR A 374 -13.34 5.57 -3.26
N ARG A 375 -12.15 5.97 -3.68
CA ARG A 375 -10.87 5.33 -3.33
C ARG A 375 -9.90 6.35 -2.75
N ALA A 376 -9.31 6.05 -1.59
CA ALA A 376 -8.39 6.94 -0.89
C ALA A 376 -7.13 7.22 -1.72
N ARG A 377 -6.67 8.48 -1.72
CA ARG A 377 -5.46 8.90 -2.45
C ARG A 377 -4.22 8.54 -1.65
N ARG A 378 -3.33 7.70 -2.21
CA ARG A 378 -2.01 7.37 -1.62
C ARG A 378 -0.85 8.15 -2.24
N GLY A 379 -1.10 8.86 -3.35
CA GLY A 379 -0.09 9.62 -4.08
C GLY A 379 -0.62 10.12 -5.43
N PRO A 380 0.25 10.69 -6.29
CA PRO A 380 -0.11 11.01 -7.67
C PRO A 380 -0.37 9.73 -8.50
N PRO A 381 -1.15 9.80 -9.60
CA PRO A 381 -1.33 8.68 -10.53
C PRO A 381 0.00 8.21 -11.13
N LEU A 382 0.06 6.93 -11.51
CA LEU A 382 1.28 6.30 -12.03
C LEU A 382 1.86 7.04 -13.24
N ALA A 383 1.02 7.42 -14.21
CA ALA A 383 1.45 8.16 -15.40
C ALA A 383 2.25 9.42 -15.04
N ARG A 384 1.75 10.21 -14.07
CA ARG A 384 2.44 11.41 -13.60
C ARG A 384 3.75 11.12 -12.86
N GLN A 385 3.83 9.98 -12.16
CA GLN A 385 5.06 9.57 -11.47
C GLN A 385 6.15 9.22 -12.48
N LEU A 386 5.81 8.46 -13.52
CA LEU A 386 6.75 8.05 -14.56
C LEU A 386 7.17 9.25 -15.44
N GLU A 387 6.23 10.08 -15.87
CA GLU A 387 6.56 11.31 -16.61
C GLU A 387 7.50 12.24 -15.82
N ALA A 388 7.32 12.34 -14.51
CA ALA A 388 8.19 13.14 -13.66
C ALA A 388 9.61 12.58 -13.58
N LEU A 389 9.78 11.25 -13.62
CA LEU A 389 11.11 10.63 -13.70
C LEU A 389 11.76 10.91 -15.05
N ASP A 390 11.04 10.69 -16.14
CA ASP A 390 11.59 10.85 -17.50
C ASP A 390 12.03 12.29 -17.79
N ARG A 391 11.21 13.29 -17.41
CA ARG A 391 11.55 14.71 -17.60
C ARG A 391 12.76 15.14 -16.76
N GLU A 392 12.92 14.57 -15.58
CA GLU A 392 14.02 14.91 -14.69
C GLU A 392 15.32 14.23 -15.12
N ASP A 393 15.24 13.04 -15.73
CA ASP A 393 16.39 12.34 -16.32
C ASP A 393 16.84 12.99 -17.64
N ALA A 394 15.93 13.57 -18.43
CA ALA A 394 16.28 14.30 -19.66
C ALA A 394 16.97 15.66 -19.41
N ASN A 395 16.87 16.20 -18.18
CA ASN A 395 17.46 17.49 -17.78
C ASN A 395 18.75 17.33 -16.94
N ALA A 396 19.20 16.10 -16.69
CA ALA A 396 20.45 15.77 -15.99
C ALA A 396 21.55 15.40 -16.99
#